data_AF-A0A0G1DTI7-F1
#
_entry.id   AF-A0A0G1DTI7-F1
#
_cell.length_a   1.000
_cell.length_b   1.000
_cell.length_c   1.000
_cell.angle_alpha   90.00
_cell.angle_beta   90.00
_cell.angle_gamma   90.00
#
_symmetry.space_group_name_H-M   'P 1'
#
loop_
_entity.id
_entity.type
_entity.pdbx_description
1 polymer ?
#
loop_
_entity_poly.entity_id
_entity_poly.type
_entity_poly.pdbx_seq_one_letter_code
_entity_poly.pdbx_strand_id
1 'polypeptide(L)'
;MTAELEIGLYIFILAGFLGYHIITRVPPLLHTPLMSATNAIAAISLVGSLVVAGRDYETFKYGWICRTLGFIAVTCSTTNAVGGFLITDRMLSMFKKAGEEKKKSSQNHLVLIAGTIAVAALIAFIIWWKNAHGGHGVASQTLKYSYIVSSVMFILGLKGLSSPKYARRGMQLAAMGMLLAVLGTLFDDHVRNHTWIVAGFIIGTVIGGAMGRPLILK
;
A
#
# COMPACT_ATOMS: atom_id res chain seq x y z
N MET A 1 5.71 29.99 -1.53
CA MET A 1 6.41 28.93 -0.77
C MET A 1 6.07 28.94 0.72
N THR A 2 5.83 30.10 1.35
CA THR A 2 5.43 30.19 2.77
C THR A 2 4.09 29.52 3.06
N ALA A 3 3.03 29.80 2.28
CA ALA A 3 1.70 29.23 2.51
C ALA A 3 1.62 27.69 2.38
N GLU A 4 2.31 27.08 1.41
CA GLU A 4 2.36 25.61 1.25
C GLU A 4 3.09 24.94 2.43
N LEU A 5 4.17 25.57 2.91
CA LEU A 5 4.92 25.10 4.08
C LEU A 5 4.08 25.24 5.36
N GLU A 6 3.40 26.37 5.54
CA GLU A 6 2.50 26.63 6.65
C GLU A 6 1.37 25.59 6.70
N ILE A 7 0.67 25.37 5.58
CA ILE A 7 -0.39 24.35 5.47
C ILE A 7 0.17 22.95 5.75
N GLY A 8 1.33 22.60 5.20
CA GLY A 8 1.99 21.33 5.45
C GLY A 8 2.32 21.12 6.94
N LEU A 9 2.78 22.16 7.63
CA LEU A 9 3.06 22.12 9.07
C LEU A 9 1.77 21.95 9.89
N TYR A 10 0.69 22.65 9.54
CA TYR A 10 -0.62 22.46 10.17
C TYR A 10 -1.10 21.01 10.03
N ILE A 11 -1.03 20.44 8.82
CA ILE A 11 -1.42 19.05 8.56
C ILE A 11 -0.55 18.09 9.37
N PHE A 12 0.78 18.30 9.40
CA PHE A 12 1.71 17.45 10.15
C PHE A 12 1.39 17.44 11.65
N ILE A 13 1.20 18.61 12.25
CA ILE A 13 0.89 18.75 13.68
C ILE A 13 -0.46 18.08 13.99
N LEU A 14 -1.52 18.41 13.24
CA LEU A 14 -2.86 17.86 13.47
C LEU A 14 -2.91 16.34 13.27
N ALA A 15 -2.24 15.82 12.23
CA ALA A 15 -2.14 14.38 11.99
C ALA A 15 -1.36 13.68 13.11
N GLY A 16 -0.31 14.31 13.66
CA GLY A 16 0.42 13.81 14.82
C GLY A 16 -0.46 13.67 16.07
N PHE A 17 -1.20 14.72 16.42
CA PHE A 17 -2.16 14.69 17.54
C PHE A 17 -3.26 13.64 17.35
N LEU A 18 -3.78 13.52 16.13
CA LEU A 18 -4.77 12.51 15.78
C LEU A 18 -4.20 11.10 15.94
N GLY A 19 -2.99 10.84 15.43
CA GLY A 19 -2.30 9.56 15.57
C GLY A 19 -2.10 9.17 17.03
N TYR A 20 -1.66 10.12 17.87
CA TYR A 20 -1.51 9.91 19.31
C TYR A 20 -2.84 9.47 19.97
N HIS A 21 -3.94 10.17 19.68
CA HIS A 21 -5.25 9.83 20.23
C HIS A 21 -5.81 8.50 19.72
N ILE A 22 -5.47 8.08 18.50
CA ILE A 22 -5.91 6.79 17.96
C ILE A 22 -5.15 5.64 18.61
N ILE A 23 -3.82 5.75 18.72
CA ILE A 23 -2.96 4.68 19.23
C ILE A 23 -3.18 4.44 20.73
N THR A 24 -3.37 5.51 21.52
CA THR A 24 -3.64 5.40 22.96
C THR A 24 -4.92 4.65 23.32
N ARG A 25 -5.83 4.44 22.36
CA ARG A 25 -7.09 3.70 22.54
C ARG A 25 -7.00 2.23 22.14
N VAL A 26 -5.83 1.74 21.74
CA VAL A 26 -5.65 0.34 21.34
C VAL A 26 -5.44 -0.54 22.59
N PRO A 27 -6.25 -1.60 22.79
CA PRO A 27 -6.11 -2.48 23.95
C PRO A 27 -4.79 -3.29 23.89
N PRO A 28 -4.24 -3.73 25.03
CA PRO A 28 -2.94 -4.40 25.06
C PRO A 28 -2.83 -5.67 24.21
N LEU A 29 -3.94 -6.39 24.06
CA LEU A 29 -4.09 -7.56 23.21
C LEU A 29 -3.74 -7.29 21.74
N LEU A 30 -3.86 -6.04 21.30
CA LEU A 30 -3.63 -5.62 19.92
C LEU A 30 -2.31 -4.88 19.72
N HIS A 31 -1.42 -4.77 20.72
CA HIS A 31 -0.12 -4.09 20.51
C HIS A 31 0.75 -4.78 19.45
N THR A 32 0.83 -6.11 19.43
CA THR A 32 1.60 -6.83 18.42
C THR A 32 0.97 -6.75 17.03
N PRO A 33 -0.35 -6.96 16.84
CA PRO A 33 -1.01 -6.64 15.58
C PRO A 33 -0.86 -5.17 15.16
N LEU A 34 -0.91 -4.22 16.10
CA LEU A 34 -0.71 -2.80 15.83
C LEU A 34 0.70 -2.52 15.32
N MET A 35 1.72 -3.14 15.91
CA MET A 35 3.10 -3.04 15.44
C MET A 35 3.24 -3.52 13.99
N SER A 36 2.58 -4.63 13.64
CA SER A 36 2.56 -5.10 12.25
C SER A 36 1.76 -4.18 11.33
N ALA A 37 0.62 -3.65 11.80
CA ALA A 37 -0.24 -2.76 11.04
C ALA A 37 0.45 -1.44 10.70
N THR A 38 1.18 -0.84 11.64
CA THR A 38 1.93 0.40 11.39
C THR A 38 3.06 0.16 10.40
N ASN A 39 3.71 -1.01 10.42
CA ASN A 39 4.68 -1.39 9.40
C ASN A 39 4.03 -1.52 8.00
N ALA A 40 2.84 -2.13 7.91
CA ALA A 40 2.09 -2.22 6.66
C ALA A 40 1.69 -0.84 6.12
N ILE A 41 1.21 0.06 6.98
CA ILE A 41 0.80 1.43 6.59
C ILE A 41 2.02 2.28 6.19
N ALA A 42 3.18 2.09 6.81
CA ALA A 42 4.41 2.77 6.43
C ALA A 42 4.86 2.47 4.99
N ALA A 43 4.35 1.40 4.38
CA ALA A 43 4.50 1.14 2.95
C ALA A 43 3.83 2.19 2.05
N ILE A 44 3.18 3.22 2.60
CA ILE A 44 2.75 4.41 1.85
C ILE A 44 3.90 5.13 1.13
N SER A 45 5.16 4.86 1.53
CA SER A 45 6.36 5.20 0.75
C SER A 45 6.30 4.73 -0.71
N LEU A 46 5.42 3.77 -1.02
CA LEU A 46 5.13 3.28 -2.36
C LEU A 46 4.71 4.42 -3.28
N VAL A 47 3.88 5.35 -2.80
CA VAL A 47 3.49 6.56 -3.56
C VAL A 47 4.71 7.35 -4.01
N GLY A 48 5.64 7.63 -3.10
CA GLY A 48 6.89 8.32 -3.44
C GLY A 48 7.75 7.53 -4.41
N SER A 49 7.89 6.22 -4.19
CA SER A 49 8.68 5.34 -5.06
C SER A 49 8.11 5.25 -6.48
N LEU A 50 6.78 5.27 -6.64
CA LEU A 50 6.10 5.27 -7.94
C LEU A 50 6.39 6.56 -8.71
N VAL A 51 6.31 7.71 -8.04
CA VAL A 51 6.63 9.00 -8.66
C VAL A 51 8.11 9.08 -9.05
N VAL A 52 9.01 8.50 -8.26
CA VAL A 52 10.44 8.44 -8.62
C VAL A 52 10.68 7.45 -9.78
N ALA A 53 10.17 6.23 -9.71
CA ALA A 53 10.38 5.21 -10.74
C ALA A 53 9.69 5.55 -12.08
N GLY A 54 8.59 6.30 -12.03
CA GLY A 54 7.79 6.66 -13.19
C GLY A 54 8.30 7.84 -14.01
N ARG A 55 9.32 8.56 -13.52
CA ARG A 55 9.90 9.70 -14.23
C ARG A 55 10.78 9.27 -15.40
N ASP A 56 10.77 10.06 -16.47
CA ASP A 56 11.64 9.87 -17.61
C ASP A 56 13.03 10.46 -17.34
N TYR A 57 14.01 9.59 -17.17
CA TYR A 57 15.40 9.95 -16.91
C TYR A 57 16.30 9.87 -18.14
N GLU A 58 15.74 9.77 -19.35
CA GLU A 58 16.50 9.53 -20.59
C GLU A 58 17.42 10.69 -20.96
N THR A 59 17.05 11.92 -20.61
CA THR A 59 17.84 13.13 -20.86
C THR A 59 18.97 13.33 -19.83
N PHE A 60 19.02 12.54 -18.75
CA PHE A 60 20.00 12.69 -17.69
C PHE A 60 21.24 11.80 -17.90
N LYS A 61 22.44 12.38 -17.80
CA LYS A 61 23.74 11.69 -17.92
C LYS A 61 23.90 10.47 -17.00
N TYR A 62 23.25 10.48 -15.83
CA TYR A 62 23.22 9.36 -14.87
C TYR A 62 21.80 8.81 -14.63
N GLY A 63 20.90 8.96 -15.60
CA GLY A 63 19.49 8.58 -15.45
C GLY A 63 19.25 7.09 -15.15
N TRP A 64 20.20 6.23 -15.53
CA TRP A 64 20.17 4.80 -15.21
C TRP A 64 20.20 4.54 -13.69
N ILE A 65 20.88 5.36 -12.89
CA ILE A 65 20.95 5.23 -11.43
C ILE A 65 19.59 5.56 -10.80
N CYS A 66 18.97 6.65 -11.24
CA CYS A 66 17.64 7.04 -10.74
C CYS A 66 16.59 5.98 -11.05
N ARG A 67 16.66 5.39 -12.26
CA ARG A 67 15.76 4.31 -12.70
C ARG A 67 15.93 3.04 -11.88
N THR A 68 17.16 2.60 -11.63
CA THR A 68 17.41 1.40 -10.80
C THR A 68 17.03 1.62 -9.34
N LEU A 69 17.36 2.78 -8.76
CA LEU A 69 16.95 3.13 -7.40
C LEU A 69 15.42 3.22 -7.27
N GLY A 70 14.74 3.80 -8.27
CA GLY A 70 13.28 3.83 -8.33
C GLY A 70 12.68 2.42 -8.37
N PHE A 71 13.22 1.55 -9.22
CA PHE A 71 12.81 0.15 -9.28
C PHE A 71 12.99 -0.60 -7.96
N ILE A 72 14.14 -0.43 -7.29
CA ILE A 72 14.41 -1.01 -5.97
C ILE A 72 13.42 -0.46 -4.94
N ALA A 73 13.19 0.85 -4.94
CA ALA A 73 12.25 1.49 -4.03
C ALA A 73 10.82 0.96 -4.19
N VAL A 74 10.33 0.81 -5.42
CA VAL A 74 9.01 0.21 -5.70
C VAL A 74 8.96 -1.24 -5.24
N THR A 75 10.01 -2.03 -5.50
CA THR A 75 10.07 -3.44 -5.09
C THR A 75 10.05 -3.59 -3.56
N CYS A 76 10.90 -2.84 -2.86
CA CYS A 76 10.96 -2.85 -1.40
C CYS A 76 9.65 -2.37 -0.77
N SER A 77 9.08 -1.28 -1.30
CA SER A 77 7.84 -0.73 -0.75
C SER A 77 6.64 -1.64 -1.02
N THR A 78 6.55 -2.24 -2.22
CA THR A 78 5.50 -3.23 -2.54
C THR A 78 5.62 -4.49 -1.67
N THR A 79 6.85 -4.96 -1.41
CA THR A 79 7.10 -6.08 -0.48
C THR A 79 6.57 -5.77 0.91
N ASN A 80 6.85 -4.57 1.43
CA ASN A 80 6.37 -4.13 2.74
C ASN A 80 4.85 -3.99 2.78
N ALA A 81 4.23 -3.44 1.74
CA ALA A 81 2.78 -3.36 1.63
C ALA A 81 2.16 -4.76 1.66
N VAL A 82 2.47 -5.58 0.66
CA VAL A 82 1.83 -6.90 0.51
C VAL A 82 2.12 -7.81 1.71
N GLY A 83 3.38 -7.90 2.14
CA GLY A 83 3.76 -8.70 3.30
C GLY A 83 3.15 -8.19 4.60
N GLY A 84 3.21 -6.86 4.83
CA GLY A 84 2.67 -6.22 6.02
C GLY A 84 1.17 -6.47 6.18
N PHE A 85 0.37 -6.16 5.16
CA PHE A 85 -1.09 -6.35 5.21
C PHE A 85 -1.48 -7.83 5.39
N LEU A 86 -0.77 -8.77 4.77
CA LEU A 86 -1.03 -10.21 4.91
C LEU A 86 -0.69 -10.73 6.32
N ILE A 87 0.47 -10.35 6.85
CA ILE A 87 0.89 -10.73 8.21
C ILE A 87 -0.09 -10.16 9.23
N THR A 88 -0.47 -8.89 9.09
CA THR A 88 -1.43 -8.26 10.01
C THR A 88 -2.81 -8.91 9.93
N ASP A 89 -3.37 -9.15 8.73
CA ASP A 89 -4.68 -9.82 8.59
C ASP A 89 -4.69 -11.19 9.27
N ARG A 90 -3.58 -11.91 9.16
CA ARG A 90 -3.42 -13.21 9.82
C ARG A 90 -3.35 -13.08 11.34
N MET A 91 -2.56 -12.15 11.87
CA MET A 91 -2.53 -11.90 13.32
C MET A 91 -3.93 -11.59 13.86
N LEU A 92 -4.69 -10.76 13.13
CA LEU A 92 -6.05 -10.40 13.48
C LEU A 92 -7.06 -11.54 13.31
N SER A 93 -6.79 -12.49 12.41
CA SER A 93 -7.66 -13.66 12.21
C SER A 93 -7.69 -14.61 13.41
N MET A 94 -6.66 -14.59 14.26
CA MET A 94 -6.57 -15.42 15.48
C MET A 94 -7.56 -15.00 16.58
N PHE A 95 -8.18 -13.83 16.47
CA PHE A 95 -9.22 -13.38 17.41
C PHE A 95 -10.62 -13.94 17.08
N LYS A 96 -10.77 -14.75 16.02
CA LYS A 96 -12.02 -15.48 15.72
C LYS A 96 -12.05 -16.85 16.42
N LYS A 97 -13.26 -17.32 16.76
CA LYS A 97 -13.49 -18.70 17.24
C LYS A 97 -13.19 -19.72 16.13
N ALA A 98 -12.45 -20.78 16.47
CA ALA A 98 -11.99 -21.83 15.57
C ALA A 98 -13.15 -22.56 14.87
N GLY A 99 -13.09 -22.66 13.53
CA GLY A 99 -14.10 -23.36 12.73
C GLY A 99 -13.85 -23.42 11.23
N GLU A 100 -12.95 -22.60 10.67
CA GLU A 100 -12.77 -22.48 9.20
C GLU A 100 -11.40 -22.98 8.67
N GLU A 101 -10.56 -23.63 9.48
CA GLU A 101 -9.13 -23.80 9.14
C GLU A 101 -8.80 -24.96 8.18
N LYS A 102 -9.64 -25.98 8.01
CA LYS A 102 -9.25 -27.21 7.31
C LYS A 102 -9.18 -27.14 5.77
N LYS A 103 -9.67 -26.09 5.11
CA LYS A 103 -9.66 -25.99 3.62
C LYS A 103 -8.49 -25.20 3.02
N LYS A 104 -7.64 -24.60 3.86
CA LYS A 104 -6.73 -23.51 3.46
C LYS A 104 -5.37 -23.94 2.87
N SER A 105 -4.92 -25.18 3.07
CA SER A 105 -3.52 -25.57 2.78
C SER A 105 -3.18 -25.67 1.27
N SER A 106 -4.06 -26.25 0.44
CA SER A 106 -3.88 -26.32 -1.03
C SER A 106 -4.24 -25.00 -1.74
N GLN A 107 -5.14 -24.20 -1.16
CA GLN A 107 -5.62 -22.94 -1.71
C GLN A 107 -4.57 -21.81 -1.64
N ASN A 108 -3.59 -21.90 -0.74
CA ASN A 108 -2.58 -20.85 -0.51
C ASN A 108 -1.64 -20.59 -1.70
N HIS A 109 -1.27 -21.62 -2.48
CA HIS A 109 -0.45 -21.41 -3.68
C HIS A 109 -1.27 -20.81 -4.82
N LEU A 110 -2.52 -21.28 -4.99
CA LEU A 110 -3.41 -20.79 -6.05
C LEU A 110 -3.82 -19.34 -5.81
N VAL A 111 -4.09 -18.93 -4.57
CA VAL A 111 -4.47 -17.55 -4.22
C VAL A 111 -3.30 -16.58 -4.35
N LEU A 112 -2.07 -17.02 -4.05
CA LEU A 112 -0.87 -16.18 -4.25
C LEU A 112 -0.55 -15.98 -5.73
N ILE A 113 -0.65 -17.04 -6.53
CA ILE A 113 -0.45 -16.96 -7.98
C ILE A 113 -1.59 -16.17 -8.64
N ALA A 114 -2.83 -16.39 -8.23
CA ALA A 114 -3.96 -15.60 -8.71
C ALA A 114 -3.87 -14.14 -8.27
N GLY A 115 -3.37 -13.86 -7.07
CA GLY A 115 -3.18 -12.50 -6.55
C GLY A 115 -2.10 -11.72 -7.31
N THR A 116 -0.95 -12.34 -7.60
CA THR A 116 0.11 -11.71 -8.40
C THR A 116 -0.33 -11.48 -9.84
N ILE A 117 -1.06 -12.45 -10.43
CA ILE A 117 -1.63 -12.32 -11.78
C ILE A 117 -2.71 -11.24 -11.82
N ALA A 118 -3.61 -11.18 -10.82
CA ALA A 118 -4.67 -10.19 -10.76
C ALA A 118 -4.13 -8.76 -10.62
N VAL A 119 -3.08 -8.59 -9.81
CA VAL A 119 -2.40 -7.29 -9.66
C VAL A 119 -1.70 -6.88 -10.95
N ALA A 120 -0.95 -7.79 -11.59
CA ALA A 120 -0.31 -7.52 -12.87
C ALA A 120 -1.33 -7.19 -13.97
N ALA A 121 -2.44 -7.94 -14.01
CA ALA A 121 -3.54 -7.71 -14.94
C ALA A 121 -4.27 -6.38 -14.67
N LEU A 122 -4.48 -6.02 -13.40
CA LEU A 122 -5.08 -4.74 -13.02
C LEU A 122 -4.20 -3.57 -13.44
N ILE A 123 -2.90 -3.64 -13.17
CA ILE A 123 -1.94 -2.60 -13.57
C ILE A 123 -1.85 -2.52 -15.10
N ALA A 124 -1.76 -3.66 -15.79
CA ALA A 124 -1.75 -3.69 -17.26
C ALA A 124 -3.04 -3.12 -17.86
N PHE A 125 -4.19 -3.44 -17.28
CA PHE A 125 -5.49 -2.88 -17.67
C PHE A 125 -5.54 -1.37 -17.48
N ILE A 126 -5.04 -0.86 -16.35
CA ILE A 126 -4.97 0.57 -16.06
C ILE A 126 -4.08 1.29 -17.08
N ILE A 127 -2.91 0.73 -17.39
CA ILE A 127 -1.98 1.30 -18.38
C ILE A 127 -2.62 1.31 -19.77
N TRP A 128 -3.23 0.19 -20.16
CA TRP A 128 -3.94 0.08 -21.43
C TRP A 128 -5.10 1.10 -21.52
N TRP A 129 -5.88 1.25 -20.45
CA TRP A 129 -6.99 2.20 -20.36
C TRP A 129 -6.53 3.66 -20.49
N LYS A 130 -5.45 4.02 -19.79
CA LYS A 130 -4.82 5.35 -19.85
C LYS A 130 -4.35 5.67 -21.27
N ASN A 131 -3.74 4.70 -21.95
CA ASN A 131 -3.28 4.86 -23.32
C ASN A 131 -4.44 4.92 -24.34
N ALA A 132 -5.50 4.12 -24.14
CA ALA A 132 -6.65 4.02 -25.04
C ALA A 132 -7.57 5.26 -25.00
N HIS A 133 -7.73 5.90 -23.84
CA HIS A 133 -8.59 7.08 -23.67
C HIS A 133 -7.82 8.41 -23.77
N GLY A 134 -6.66 8.39 -24.44
CA GLY A 134 -5.93 9.61 -24.76
C GLY A 134 -5.28 10.28 -23.56
N GLY A 135 -4.61 9.52 -22.68
CA GLY A 135 -3.53 10.03 -21.82
C GLY A 135 -3.81 11.30 -21.01
N HIS A 136 -5.07 11.62 -20.72
CA HIS A 136 -5.38 12.72 -19.82
C HIS A 136 -5.04 12.25 -18.41
N GLY A 137 -3.87 12.64 -17.89
CA GLY A 137 -3.58 12.44 -16.48
C GLY A 137 -4.71 13.04 -15.66
N VAL A 138 -4.95 12.44 -14.50
CA VAL A 138 -5.96 12.99 -13.62
C VAL A 138 -5.52 14.37 -13.19
N ALA A 139 -6.39 15.36 -13.40
CA ALA A 139 -6.16 16.72 -12.96
C ALA A 139 -5.62 16.72 -11.52
N SER A 140 -4.69 17.62 -11.21
CA SER A 140 -4.05 17.70 -9.88
C SER A 140 -5.05 17.71 -8.71
N GLN A 141 -6.28 18.19 -8.96
CA GLN A 141 -7.40 18.13 -8.02
C GLN A 141 -7.83 16.69 -7.69
N THR A 142 -7.97 15.82 -8.68
CA THR A 142 -8.38 14.43 -8.49
C THR A 142 -7.33 13.63 -7.72
N LEU A 143 -6.03 13.87 -7.99
CA LEU A 143 -4.94 13.29 -7.18
C LEU A 143 -5.05 13.72 -5.71
N LYS A 144 -5.23 15.02 -5.45
CA LYS A 144 -5.43 15.55 -4.10
C LYS A 144 -6.62 14.91 -3.41
N TYR A 145 -7.77 14.79 -4.09
CA TYR A 145 -8.94 14.13 -3.53
C TYR A 145 -8.72 12.65 -3.25
N SER A 146 -7.98 11.93 -4.11
CA SER A 146 -7.62 10.53 -3.86
C SER A 146 -6.78 10.37 -2.58
N TYR A 147 -5.83 11.27 -2.34
CA TYR A 147 -5.01 11.26 -1.11
C TYR A 147 -5.81 11.63 0.13
N ILE A 148 -6.77 12.57 0.01
CA ILE A 148 -7.68 12.89 1.12
C ILE A 148 -8.53 11.66 1.47
N VAL A 149 -9.16 11.01 0.49
CA VAL A 149 -9.97 9.81 0.74
C VAL A 149 -9.09 8.68 1.31
N SER A 150 -7.90 8.45 0.76
CA SER A 150 -6.96 7.44 1.26
C SER A 150 -6.52 7.71 2.71
N SER A 151 -6.21 8.96 3.06
CA SER A 151 -5.82 9.32 4.43
C SER A 151 -6.96 9.09 5.43
N VAL A 152 -8.21 9.42 5.07
CA VAL A 152 -9.40 9.09 5.88
C VAL A 152 -9.53 7.58 6.06
N MET A 153 -9.33 6.78 5.01
CA MET A 153 -9.37 5.32 5.09
C MET A 153 -8.26 4.75 5.99
N PHE A 154 -7.05 5.31 5.97
CA PHE A 154 -5.98 4.93 6.90
C PHE A 154 -6.32 5.26 8.36
N ILE A 155 -6.85 6.46 8.61
CA ILE A 155 -7.29 6.90 9.95
C ILE A 155 -8.38 5.96 10.49
N LEU A 156 -9.40 5.67 9.67
CA LEU A 156 -10.49 4.77 10.04
C LEU A 156 -9.98 3.33 10.21
N GLY A 157 -9.00 2.91 9.40
CA GLY A 157 -8.38 1.60 9.53
C GLY A 157 -7.63 1.43 10.85
N LEU A 158 -6.84 2.44 11.24
CA LEU A 158 -6.17 2.49 12.54
C LEU A 158 -7.18 2.56 13.70
N LYS A 159 -8.25 3.36 13.58
CA LYS A 159 -9.35 3.40 14.55
C LYS A 159 -10.03 2.04 14.72
N GLY A 160 -10.08 1.23 13.65
CA GLY A 160 -10.60 -0.14 13.73
C GLY A 160 -9.81 -1.03 14.70
N LEU A 161 -8.52 -0.77 14.89
CA LEU A 161 -7.67 -1.50 15.85
C LEU A 161 -7.96 -1.14 17.32
N SER A 162 -8.81 -0.14 17.60
CA SER A 162 -9.24 0.15 18.98
C SER A 162 -10.21 -0.92 19.54
N SER A 163 -10.63 -1.90 18.73
CA SER A 163 -11.48 -3.01 19.18
C SER A 163 -11.15 -4.31 18.43
N PRO A 164 -10.95 -5.44 19.14
CA PRO A 164 -10.70 -6.74 18.50
C PRO A 164 -11.80 -7.15 17.50
N LYS A 165 -13.05 -6.74 17.76
CA LYS A 165 -14.21 -7.02 16.88
C LYS A 165 -14.08 -6.34 15.52
N TYR A 166 -13.55 -5.12 15.47
CA TYR A 166 -13.48 -4.30 14.25
C TYR A 166 -12.09 -4.27 13.61
N ALA A 167 -11.06 -4.76 14.31
CA ALA A 167 -9.67 -4.69 13.89
C ALA A 167 -9.45 -5.18 12.46
N ARG A 168 -10.02 -6.33 12.09
CA ARG A 168 -9.85 -6.89 10.74
C ARG A 168 -10.50 -6.05 9.65
N ARG A 169 -11.71 -5.54 9.89
CA ARG A 169 -12.40 -4.64 8.94
C ARG A 169 -11.66 -3.31 8.80
N GLY A 170 -11.14 -2.79 9.91
CA GLY A 170 -10.25 -1.63 9.90
C GLY A 170 -9.03 -1.89 9.02
N MET A 171 -8.39 -3.05 9.16
CA MET A 171 -7.24 -3.41 8.34
C MET A 171 -7.55 -3.48 6.84
N GLN A 172 -8.70 -4.05 6.47
CA GLN A 172 -9.17 -4.09 5.08
C GLN A 172 -9.42 -2.67 4.53
N LEU A 173 -9.98 -1.77 5.34
CA LEU A 173 -10.21 -0.38 4.96
C LEU A 173 -8.88 0.35 4.70
N ALA A 174 -7.87 0.14 5.55
CA ALA A 174 -6.53 0.68 5.32
C ALA A 174 -5.88 0.11 4.04
N ALA A 175 -6.10 -1.17 3.72
CA ALA A 175 -5.60 -1.77 2.48
C ALA A 175 -6.24 -1.14 1.24
N MET A 176 -7.55 -0.89 1.30
CA MET A 176 -8.26 -0.16 0.24
C MET A 176 -7.77 1.29 0.12
N GLY A 177 -7.48 1.96 1.24
CA GLY A 177 -6.86 3.28 1.24
C GLY A 177 -5.50 3.30 0.55
N MET A 178 -4.66 2.29 0.81
CA MET A 178 -3.37 2.12 0.13
C MET A 178 -3.56 1.90 -1.38
N LEU A 179 -4.47 1.00 -1.76
CA LEU A 179 -4.79 0.76 -3.17
C LEU A 179 -5.25 2.04 -3.87
N LEU A 180 -6.14 2.82 -3.24
CA LEU A 180 -6.60 4.09 -3.79
C LEU A 180 -5.45 5.08 -4.00
N ALA A 181 -4.54 5.22 -3.03
CA ALA A 181 -3.39 6.11 -3.16
C ALA A 181 -2.48 5.69 -4.31
N VAL A 182 -2.15 4.40 -4.41
CA VAL A 182 -1.35 3.82 -5.49
C VAL A 182 -1.99 4.06 -6.84
N LEU A 183 -3.29 3.80 -6.96
CA LEU A 183 -4.03 4.04 -8.20
C LEU A 183 -4.00 5.51 -8.57
N GLY A 184 -4.30 6.41 -7.63
CA GLY A 184 -4.20 7.86 -7.84
C GLY A 184 -2.83 8.23 -8.43
N THR A 185 -1.75 7.79 -7.79
CA THR A 185 -0.38 8.06 -8.25
C THR A 185 -0.06 7.49 -9.64
N LEU A 186 -0.55 6.30 -9.99
CA LEU A 186 -0.31 5.70 -11.31
C LEU A 186 -0.93 6.51 -12.46
N PHE A 187 -2.01 7.23 -12.19
CA PHE A 187 -2.63 8.12 -13.17
C PHE A 187 -2.06 9.55 -13.16
N ASP A 188 -1.06 9.85 -12.33
CA ASP A 188 -0.36 11.13 -12.36
C ASP A 188 0.44 11.30 -13.67
N ASP A 189 0.50 12.54 -14.17
CA ASP A 189 1.20 12.90 -15.41
C ASP A 189 2.73 12.77 -15.30
N HIS A 190 3.24 12.81 -14.06
CA HIS A 190 4.66 12.61 -13.77
C HIS A 190 5.08 11.14 -13.88
N VAL A 191 4.13 10.21 -13.92
CA VAL A 191 4.36 8.76 -14.04
C VAL A 191 4.13 8.33 -15.49
N ARG A 192 5.21 8.33 -16.27
CA ARG A 192 5.23 7.97 -17.70
C ARG A 192 5.82 6.59 -17.94
N ASN A 193 6.91 6.25 -17.23
CA ASN A 193 7.60 4.98 -17.41
C ASN A 193 7.02 3.88 -16.50
N HIS A 194 6.11 3.09 -17.04
CA HIS A 194 5.40 2.07 -16.26
C HIS A 194 6.13 0.71 -16.22
N THR A 195 7.08 0.45 -17.12
CA THR A 195 7.74 -0.87 -17.25
C THR A 195 8.45 -1.28 -15.96
N TRP A 196 9.25 -0.37 -15.40
CA TRP A 196 9.99 -0.61 -14.15
C TRP A 196 9.07 -0.66 -12.93
N ILE A 197 7.98 0.11 -12.96
CA ILE A 197 6.95 0.07 -11.92
C ILE A 197 6.29 -1.31 -11.89
N VAL A 198 5.81 -1.80 -13.04
CA VAL A 198 5.15 -3.11 -13.16
C VAL A 198 6.08 -4.22 -12.71
N ALA A 199 7.33 -4.22 -13.19
CA ALA A 199 8.32 -5.23 -12.80
C ALA A 199 8.57 -5.22 -11.28
N GLY A 200 8.77 -4.04 -10.68
CA GLY A 200 8.99 -3.90 -9.24
C GLY A 200 7.76 -4.32 -8.43
N PHE A 201 6.56 -3.99 -8.90
CA PHE A 201 5.31 -4.36 -8.24
C PHE A 201 5.11 -5.88 -8.25
N ILE A 202 5.38 -6.54 -9.38
CA ILE A 202 5.28 -8.01 -9.50
C ILE A 202 6.26 -8.67 -8.54
N ILE A 203 7.55 -8.28 -8.59
CA ILE A 203 8.59 -8.87 -7.75
C ILE A 203 8.26 -8.65 -6.27
N GLY A 204 7.90 -7.42 -5.89
CA GLY A 204 7.55 -7.11 -4.51
C GLY A 204 6.31 -7.85 -4.02
N THR A 205 5.29 -8.04 -4.88
CA THR A 205 4.08 -8.81 -4.54
C THR A 205 4.41 -10.29 -4.35
N VAL A 206 5.27 -10.86 -5.19
CA VAL A 206 5.72 -12.26 -5.07
C VAL A 206 6.48 -12.46 -3.74
N ILE A 207 7.45 -11.60 -3.44
CA ILE A 207 8.25 -11.69 -2.21
C ILE A 207 7.38 -11.45 -0.98
N GLY A 208 6.62 -10.35 -0.94
CA GLY A 208 5.75 -10.02 0.19
C GLY A 208 4.66 -11.07 0.41
N GLY A 209 4.08 -11.59 -0.68
CA GLY A 209 3.10 -12.68 -0.64
C GLY A 209 3.69 -13.99 -0.08
N ALA A 210 4.94 -14.30 -0.43
CA ALA A 210 5.65 -15.46 0.11
C ALA A 210 5.93 -15.31 1.61
N MET A 211 6.31 -14.11 2.09
CA MET A 211 6.57 -13.82 3.51
C MET A 211 5.31 -13.94 4.38
N GLY A 212 4.12 -13.63 3.84
CA GLY A 212 2.85 -13.76 4.56
C GLY A 212 2.43 -15.21 4.86
N ARG A 213 3.16 -16.22 4.38
CA ARG A 213 2.82 -17.64 4.55
C ARG A 213 2.96 -18.10 6.01
N PRO A 214 2.19 -19.12 6.43
CA PRO A 214 2.50 -19.87 7.64
C PRO A 214 3.88 -20.50 7.56
N LEU A 215 4.79 -20.01 8.41
CA LEU A 215 5.89 -20.81 8.93
C LEU A 215 5.23 -22.00 9.64
N ILE A 216 5.09 -23.10 8.91
CA ILE A 216 4.81 -24.41 9.47
C ILE A 216 6.09 -24.77 10.20
N LEU A 217 6.13 -24.53 11.52
CA LEU A 217 7.08 -25.24 12.36
C LEU A 217 6.66 -26.72 12.27
N LYS A 218 7.45 -27.49 11.52
CA LYS A 218 7.39 -28.95 11.56
C LYS A 218 7.90 -29.44 12.91
#